data_AF-A0A2K3DNS7-F1
#
_entry.id   AF-A0A2K3DNS7-F1
#
_cell.length_a   1.000
_cell.length_b   1.000
_cell.length_c   1.000
_cell.angle_alpha   90.00
_cell.angle_beta   90.00
_cell.angle_gamma   90.00
#
_symmetry.space_group_name_H-M   'P 1'
#
loop_
_entity.id
_entity.type
_entity.pdbx_description
1 polymer ?
#
loop_
_entity_poly.entity_id
_entity_poly.type
_entity_poly.pdbx_seq_one_letter_code
_entity_poly.pdbx_strand_id
1 'polypeptide(L)'
;MQQQQQQPGGPAAPINARVARGISGLFGQSLLADCQLVFVQERGLLGQQPGPHGAASSSTRAPPGRELGLGQRCGEPLPAHSIVLRFASDKLAAQLDWPASPGPVDISLSIVKKNGPKATATSTSSTAASVSAPAAATAIAAAAKAQLPILQVMVGGEEELPAARAAIQFAYTGRVEAGGSGIREVLQVRRQAAYLQMEGCVEACLAAVREQLLKAGGGGAGVGAAAGASASTNAGGGAASHRQMPSSSAVLELYSCSDVWPDPAEDAAFAALLTEAKTQLVAHFGDALAVLNKQKLYDQMRALPVEGMEALLESDDFGTDSESSVVLVLAEWMAANHSRTDAATRRRLCGLLRLSQCSRAYLGWVLPALAAAHEASPGSAGGWLPMTRDDATCLLTYSTAMTVQERFAMRGNAAMRLWPANWLSTQRRRQCLTAEGREISFNASLADLTKAFGGMKSWSTGRLDPILADARHVDHFAAQGWEWNPYVDCWTSDAAADIWVRPRLPAALRSRATAGAAAGNTLLLDGAVVAVPRLRITVRGAGVHPSWSGAFGGSDVIKIGASRGWATALELKEAPADQPAGGTASGPTSGSASSSGVVAARWSRYLLCGVRLTGSVTLLLPPLLLL
;
A
#
# COMPACT_ATOMS: atom_id res chain seq x y z
N MET A 1 3.80 -54.36 -1.01
CA MET A 1 3.09 -53.07 -0.86
C MET A 1 4.00 -51.97 -1.37
N GLN A 2 3.89 -51.62 -2.65
CA GLN A 2 4.58 -50.48 -3.25
C GLN A 2 3.56 -49.35 -3.39
N GLN A 3 3.86 -48.23 -2.74
CA GLN A 3 3.14 -46.97 -2.89
C GLN A 3 3.28 -46.51 -4.34
N GLN A 4 2.16 -46.42 -5.03
CA GLN A 4 2.07 -45.84 -6.36
C GLN A 4 2.13 -44.32 -6.20
N GLN A 5 3.30 -43.75 -6.47
CA GLN A 5 3.49 -42.31 -6.63
C GLN A 5 2.59 -41.82 -7.77
N GLN A 6 1.63 -40.96 -7.45
CA GLN A 6 0.93 -40.15 -8.44
C GLN A 6 1.96 -39.21 -9.09
N GLN A 7 2.30 -39.47 -10.34
CA GLN A 7 3.08 -38.57 -11.18
C GLN A 7 2.25 -37.30 -11.47
N PRO A 8 2.88 -36.11 -11.51
CA PRO A 8 2.24 -34.91 -12.02
C PRO A 8 1.91 -35.11 -13.51
N GLY A 9 0.68 -34.77 -13.91
CA GLY A 9 0.17 -34.95 -15.26
C GLY A 9 1.10 -34.33 -16.31
N GLY A 10 1.47 -35.12 -17.32
CA GLY A 10 2.25 -34.66 -18.47
C GLY A 10 1.51 -33.57 -19.27
N PRO A 11 2.22 -32.82 -20.14
CA PRO A 11 1.60 -31.77 -20.94
C PRO A 11 0.48 -32.35 -21.80
N ALA A 12 -0.73 -31.80 -21.64
CA ALA A 12 -1.90 -32.22 -22.39
C ALA A 12 -1.65 -32.12 -23.91
N ALA A 13 -2.14 -33.11 -24.66
CA ALA A 13 -2.05 -33.08 -26.11
C ALA A 13 -2.73 -31.82 -26.67
N PRO A 14 -2.13 -31.12 -27.64
CA PRO A 14 -2.68 -29.88 -28.15
C PRO A 14 -4.03 -30.13 -28.83
N ILE A 15 -5.10 -29.51 -28.31
CA ILE A 15 -6.41 -29.51 -28.94
C ILE A 15 -6.34 -28.86 -30.32
N ASN A 16 -7.19 -29.30 -31.24
CA ASN A 16 -7.29 -28.68 -32.57
C ASN A 16 -7.62 -27.18 -32.44
N ALA A 17 -6.73 -26.33 -32.95
CA ALA A 17 -6.84 -24.87 -32.80
C ALA A 17 -8.12 -24.26 -33.41
N ARG A 18 -8.68 -24.87 -34.47
CA ARG A 18 -9.96 -24.43 -35.04
C ARG A 18 -11.12 -24.77 -34.11
N VAL A 19 -11.08 -25.95 -33.48
CA VAL A 19 -12.10 -26.37 -32.51
C VAL A 19 -12.04 -25.48 -31.28
N ALA A 20 -10.86 -25.25 -30.71
CA ALA A 20 -10.70 -24.35 -29.57
C ALA A 20 -11.22 -22.93 -29.87
N ARG A 21 -10.85 -22.36 -31.02
CA ARG A 21 -11.36 -21.05 -31.45
C ARG A 21 -12.88 -21.04 -31.64
N GLY A 22 -13.42 -22.12 -32.21
CA GLY A 22 -14.86 -22.30 -32.37
C GLY A 22 -15.57 -22.27 -31.03
N ILE A 23 -15.13 -23.09 -30.07
CA ILE A 23 -15.69 -23.16 -28.71
C ILE A 23 -15.59 -21.80 -28.01
N SER A 24 -14.43 -21.15 -28.02
CA SER A 24 -14.28 -19.82 -27.42
C SER A 24 -15.22 -18.77 -28.01
N GLY A 25 -15.49 -18.87 -29.32
CA GLY A 25 -16.43 -17.99 -30.02
C GLY A 25 -17.90 -18.20 -29.64
N LEU A 26 -18.27 -19.33 -29.04
CA LEU A 26 -19.66 -19.62 -28.65
C LEU A 26 -20.09 -18.96 -27.33
N PHE A 27 -19.15 -18.41 -26.55
CA PHE A 27 -19.48 -17.78 -25.27
C PHE A 27 -20.50 -16.65 -25.45
N GLY A 28 -21.61 -16.72 -24.71
CA GLY A 28 -22.70 -15.74 -24.76
C GLY A 28 -23.55 -15.76 -26.04
N GLN A 29 -23.25 -16.65 -26.99
CA GLN A 29 -24.04 -16.79 -28.22
C GLN A 29 -25.17 -17.81 -28.02
N SER A 30 -26.33 -17.54 -28.64
CA SER A 30 -27.43 -18.50 -28.67
C SER A 30 -27.22 -19.65 -29.68
N LEU A 31 -26.18 -19.55 -30.52
CA LEU A 31 -25.83 -20.57 -31.50
C LEU A 31 -25.39 -21.85 -30.78
N LEU A 32 -26.13 -22.96 -30.96
CA LEU A 32 -25.88 -24.26 -30.31
C LEU A 32 -26.05 -24.30 -28.78
N ALA A 33 -26.57 -23.22 -28.17
CA ALA A 33 -26.86 -23.21 -26.74
C ALA A 33 -27.98 -24.20 -26.39
N ASP A 34 -27.71 -25.08 -25.43
CA ASP A 34 -28.61 -26.15 -24.96
C ASP A 34 -29.01 -25.99 -23.49
N CYS A 35 -28.50 -24.95 -22.81
CA CYS A 35 -28.89 -24.54 -21.46
C CYS A 35 -28.75 -23.02 -21.28
N GLN A 36 -29.30 -22.51 -20.17
CA GLN A 36 -29.24 -21.09 -19.84
C GLN A 36 -28.83 -20.90 -18.38
N LEU A 37 -27.84 -20.03 -18.14
CA LEU A 37 -27.40 -19.66 -16.80
C LEU A 37 -28.18 -18.43 -16.34
N VAL A 38 -28.79 -18.52 -15.16
CA VAL A 38 -29.46 -17.40 -14.49
C VAL A 38 -28.71 -17.10 -13.19
N PHE A 39 -28.32 -15.84 -13.02
CA PHE A 39 -27.66 -15.37 -11.81
C PHE A 39 -28.71 -14.99 -10.77
N VAL A 40 -28.61 -15.56 -9.58
CA VAL A 40 -29.59 -15.38 -8.50
C VAL A 40 -28.89 -14.84 -7.27
N GLN A 41 -29.44 -13.80 -6.66
CA GLN A 41 -28.88 -13.23 -5.45
C GLN A 41 -29.05 -14.16 -4.25
N GLU A 42 -27.98 -14.36 -3.49
CA GLU A 42 -28.02 -15.07 -2.22
C GLU A 42 -28.81 -14.26 -1.18
N ARG A 43 -29.93 -14.81 -0.67
CA ARG A 43 -30.66 -14.20 0.45
C ARG A 43 -29.89 -14.49 1.75
N GLY A 44 -29.20 -13.49 2.27
CA GLY A 44 -28.54 -13.58 3.58
C GLY A 44 -29.52 -13.96 4.70
N LEU A 45 -29.27 -15.09 5.36
CA LEU A 45 -29.95 -15.51 6.59
C LEU A 45 -29.39 -14.74 7.81
N LEU A 46 -29.46 -13.41 7.84
CA LEU A 46 -29.21 -12.64 9.06
C LEU A 46 -30.08 -11.37 9.09
N GLY A 47 -31.10 -11.37 9.95
CA GLY A 47 -31.93 -10.19 10.21
C GLY A 47 -33.29 -10.42 10.87
N GLN A 48 -33.43 -11.37 11.81
CA GLN A 48 -34.52 -11.30 12.80
C GLN A 48 -33.94 -10.99 14.18
N GLN A 49 -34.07 -9.72 14.59
CA GLN A 49 -34.24 -9.37 16.01
C GLN A 49 -35.45 -8.43 16.15
N PRO A 50 -36.14 -8.45 17.31
CA PRO A 50 -37.55 -8.05 17.41
C PRO A 50 -37.75 -6.62 17.95
N GLY A 51 -38.54 -5.81 17.22
CA GLY A 51 -39.38 -4.66 17.67
C GLY A 51 -38.70 -3.47 18.40
N PRO A 52 -39.42 -2.33 18.65
CA PRO A 52 -40.88 -2.12 18.59
C PRO A 52 -41.35 -0.81 17.87
N HIS A 53 -42.69 -0.69 17.76
CA HIS A 53 -43.51 0.49 17.41
C HIS A 53 -44.00 0.68 15.96
N GLY A 54 -45.04 -0.09 15.63
CA GLY A 54 -46.39 0.41 15.33
C GLY A 54 -46.62 1.54 14.31
N ALA A 55 -47.20 1.18 13.17
CA ALA A 55 -48.39 1.85 12.63
C ALA A 55 -49.14 0.90 11.69
N ALA A 56 -50.39 0.60 12.02
CA ALA A 56 -51.29 -0.20 11.21
C ALA A 56 -51.83 0.63 10.03
N SER A 57 -51.83 0.06 8.83
CA SER A 57 -52.83 0.38 7.81
C SER A 57 -53.13 -0.86 6.99
N SER A 58 -54.41 -1.14 6.91
CA SER A 58 -55.08 -2.36 6.51
C SER A 58 -55.16 -2.59 4.99
N SER A 59 -55.19 -3.88 4.64
CA SER A 59 -55.99 -4.50 3.56
C SER A 59 -55.54 -4.28 2.12
N THR A 60 -55.02 -5.35 1.48
CA THR A 60 -55.74 -6.03 0.38
C THR A 60 -55.26 -7.49 0.22
N ARG A 61 -56.15 -8.43 0.58
CA ARG A 61 -56.42 -9.77 0.01
C ARG A 61 -55.29 -10.51 -0.73
N ALA A 62 -54.80 -11.59 -0.11
CA ALA A 62 -53.94 -12.62 -0.72
C ALA A 62 -54.69 -13.46 -1.77
N PRO A 63 -54.03 -13.88 -2.87
CA PRO A 63 -54.43 -15.05 -3.64
C PRO A 63 -53.67 -16.31 -3.16
N PRO A 64 -54.27 -17.51 -3.25
CA PRO A 64 -53.60 -18.76 -2.90
C PRO A 64 -52.83 -19.29 -4.11
N GLY A 65 -51.53 -19.53 -3.96
CA GLY A 65 -50.72 -20.10 -5.05
C GLY A 65 -49.22 -19.96 -4.87
N ARG A 66 -48.65 -20.84 -4.04
CA ARG A 66 -47.36 -21.53 -4.21
C ARG A 66 -46.31 -20.88 -5.14
N GLU A 67 -45.23 -20.35 -4.56
CA GLU A 67 -43.86 -20.51 -5.09
C GLU A 67 -42.86 -20.36 -3.93
N LEU A 68 -42.10 -21.43 -3.67
CA LEU A 68 -40.97 -21.41 -2.74
C LEU A 68 -39.93 -20.43 -3.30
N GLY A 69 -39.55 -19.44 -2.49
CA GLY A 69 -38.90 -18.20 -2.93
C GLY A 69 -37.66 -18.41 -3.81
N LEU A 70 -37.78 -18.01 -5.07
CA LEU A 70 -36.66 -17.74 -5.96
C LEU A 70 -36.01 -16.42 -5.51
N GLY A 71 -34.69 -16.42 -5.30
CA GLY A 71 -33.93 -15.19 -5.03
C GLY A 71 -34.09 -14.17 -6.17
N GLN A 72 -33.79 -12.90 -5.90
CA GLN A 72 -33.84 -11.85 -6.91
C GLN A 72 -32.87 -12.17 -8.05
N ARG A 73 -33.34 -12.14 -9.30
CA ARG A 73 -32.48 -12.37 -10.48
C ARG A 73 -31.57 -11.15 -10.69
N CYS A 74 -30.30 -11.41 -10.96
CA CYS A 74 -29.30 -10.39 -11.26
C CYS A 74 -28.96 -10.43 -12.77
N GLY A 75 -29.10 -9.30 -13.46
CA GLY A 75 -28.75 -9.16 -14.87
C GLY A 75 -29.50 -10.08 -15.84
N GLU A 76 -29.03 -10.09 -17.09
CA GLU A 76 -29.61 -10.91 -18.15
C GLU A 76 -29.14 -12.38 -18.08
N PRO A 77 -30.01 -13.35 -18.39
CA PRO A 77 -29.63 -14.76 -18.51
C PRO A 77 -28.54 -14.96 -19.59
N LEU A 78 -27.59 -15.84 -19.32
CA LEU A 78 -26.47 -16.13 -20.21
C LEU A 78 -26.70 -17.45 -20.97
N PRO A 79 -26.78 -17.45 -22.32
CA PRO A 79 -26.82 -18.68 -23.11
C PRO A 79 -25.54 -19.50 -22.91
N ALA A 80 -25.67 -20.82 -22.75
CA ALA A 80 -24.54 -21.69 -22.46
C ALA A 80 -24.68 -23.09 -23.09
N HIS A 81 -23.57 -23.84 -23.02
CA HIS A 81 -23.37 -25.14 -23.65
C HIS A 81 -23.01 -26.18 -22.58
N SER A 82 -23.89 -27.14 -22.36
CA SER A 82 -23.79 -28.16 -21.31
C SER A 82 -22.50 -28.96 -21.42
N ILE A 83 -22.05 -29.24 -22.64
CA ILE A 83 -20.78 -29.94 -22.89
C ILE A 83 -19.59 -29.15 -22.34
N VAL A 84 -19.55 -27.83 -22.49
CA VAL A 84 -18.45 -27.01 -21.97
C VAL A 84 -18.51 -26.94 -20.45
N LEU A 85 -19.70 -26.67 -19.90
CA LEU A 85 -19.88 -26.49 -18.47
C LEU A 85 -19.61 -27.77 -17.67
N ARG A 86 -20.00 -28.95 -18.19
CA ARG A 86 -19.76 -30.24 -17.53
C ARG A 86 -18.30 -30.57 -17.34
N PHE A 87 -17.45 -30.24 -18.32
CA PHE A 87 -16.02 -30.52 -18.24
C PHE A 87 -15.23 -29.42 -17.52
N ALA A 88 -15.81 -28.23 -17.35
CA ALA A 88 -15.11 -27.11 -16.73
C ALA A 88 -15.45 -26.94 -15.24
N SER A 89 -16.64 -27.36 -14.80
CA SER A 89 -17.15 -27.11 -13.45
C SER A 89 -17.94 -28.31 -12.90
N ASP A 90 -17.43 -28.91 -11.82
CA ASP A 90 -18.09 -30.02 -11.12
C ASP A 90 -19.46 -29.60 -10.58
N LYS A 91 -19.57 -28.35 -10.11
CA LYS A 91 -20.81 -27.81 -9.56
C LYS A 91 -21.90 -27.62 -10.61
N LEU A 92 -21.53 -27.15 -11.80
CA LEU A 92 -22.48 -27.01 -12.91
C LEU A 92 -22.80 -28.38 -13.52
N ALA A 93 -21.83 -29.30 -13.57
CA ALA A 93 -22.06 -30.68 -13.95
C ALA A 93 -23.12 -31.34 -13.04
N ALA A 94 -23.00 -31.17 -11.72
CA ALA A 94 -23.96 -31.69 -10.75
C ALA A 94 -25.39 -31.13 -10.93
N GLN A 95 -25.52 -29.84 -11.28
CA GLN A 95 -26.84 -29.27 -11.60
C GLN A 95 -27.43 -29.80 -12.92
N LEU A 96 -26.58 -30.07 -13.91
CA LEU A 96 -26.98 -30.65 -15.20
C LEU A 96 -27.37 -32.12 -15.09
N ASP A 97 -26.82 -32.85 -14.11
CA ASP A 97 -27.12 -34.26 -13.85
C ASP A 97 -28.32 -34.46 -12.90
N TRP A 98 -28.81 -33.38 -12.28
CA TRP A 98 -30.03 -33.42 -11.48
C TRP A 98 -31.25 -33.67 -12.39
N PRO A 99 -32.05 -34.72 -12.16
CA PRO A 99 -33.19 -35.00 -13.02
C PRO A 99 -34.21 -33.86 -12.93
N ALA A 100 -34.47 -33.21 -14.06
CA ALA A 100 -35.68 -32.42 -14.24
C ALA A 100 -36.86 -33.32 -13.85
N SER A 101 -37.63 -32.91 -12.83
CA SER A 101 -38.77 -33.68 -12.32
C SER A 101 -39.68 -34.08 -13.50
N PRO A 102 -39.95 -35.39 -13.73
CA PRO A 102 -40.80 -35.79 -14.84
C PRO A 102 -42.24 -35.40 -14.52
N GLY A 103 -42.72 -34.33 -15.14
CA GLY A 103 -44.16 -34.15 -15.33
C GLY A 103 -44.69 -35.33 -16.16
N PRO A 104 -45.90 -35.84 -15.88
CA PRO A 104 -46.39 -37.06 -16.50
C PRO A 104 -46.69 -36.78 -17.98
N VAL A 105 -45.91 -37.37 -18.88
CA VAL A 105 -46.28 -37.49 -20.28
C VAL A 105 -46.47 -38.97 -20.57
N ASP A 106 -47.72 -39.38 -20.49
CA ASP A 106 -48.20 -40.70 -20.85
C ASP A 106 -48.15 -40.81 -22.39
N ILE A 107 -47.20 -41.57 -22.92
CA ILE A 107 -47.20 -41.98 -24.33
C ILE A 107 -47.09 -43.50 -24.37
N SER A 108 -48.27 -44.12 -24.40
CA SER A 108 -48.45 -45.53 -24.71
C SER A 108 -47.85 -45.88 -26.09
N LEU A 109 -46.81 -46.71 -26.08
CA LEU A 109 -46.21 -47.31 -27.28
C LEU A 109 -46.98 -48.57 -27.66
N SER A 110 -47.93 -48.47 -28.60
CA SER A 110 -48.51 -49.63 -29.27
C SER A 110 -47.64 -50.06 -30.46
N ILE A 111 -46.91 -51.14 -30.24
CA ILE A 111 -46.15 -51.90 -31.26
C ILE A 111 -47.14 -52.63 -32.18
N VAL A 112 -47.09 -52.39 -33.49
CA VAL A 112 -47.57 -53.36 -34.49
C VAL A 112 -46.51 -53.58 -35.57
N LYS A 113 -46.06 -54.84 -35.60
CA LYS A 113 -45.17 -55.49 -36.57
C LYS A 113 -45.94 -55.82 -37.85
N LYS A 114 -45.36 -55.56 -39.05
CA LYS A 114 -45.46 -56.49 -40.21
C LYS A 114 -44.50 -56.15 -41.36
N ASN A 115 -43.50 -57.03 -41.50
CA ASN A 115 -42.85 -57.64 -42.67
C ASN A 115 -42.97 -57.00 -44.09
N GLY A 116 -41.82 -56.93 -44.79
CA GLY A 116 -41.71 -56.77 -46.26
C GLY A 116 -42.11 -58.04 -47.06
N PRO A 117 -41.77 -58.23 -48.37
CA PRO A 117 -40.59 -57.68 -49.08
C PRO A 117 -40.70 -57.40 -50.63
N LYS A 118 -39.56 -56.96 -51.20
CA LYS A 118 -38.97 -57.20 -52.55
C LYS A 118 -39.27 -56.32 -53.80
N ALA A 119 -38.20 -55.58 -54.18
CA ALA A 119 -37.42 -55.63 -55.44
C ALA A 119 -37.76 -54.78 -56.70
N THR A 120 -36.64 -54.21 -57.21
CA THR A 120 -36.22 -53.93 -58.61
C THR A 120 -36.55 -52.58 -59.31
N ALA A 121 -35.48 -51.77 -59.39
CA ALA A 121 -34.83 -51.18 -60.58
C ALA A 121 -35.35 -49.91 -61.30
N THR A 122 -34.36 -49.03 -61.54
CA THR A 122 -34.11 -48.11 -62.68
C THR A 122 -34.73 -46.71 -62.74
N SER A 123 -33.84 -45.73 -62.49
CA SER A 123 -33.48 -44.55 -63.30
C SER A 123 -34.45 -43.41 -63.66
N THR A 124 -33.86 -42.21 -63.47
CA THR A 124 -33.93 -40.94 -64.24
C THR A 124 -35.00 -39.86 -63.98
N SER A 125 -34.44 -38.69 -63.59
CA SER A 125 -34.71 -37.30 -64.01
C SER A 125 -36.02 -36.57 -63.64
N SER A 126 -35.84 -35.57 -62.78
CA SER A 126 -36.34 -34.17 -62.86
C SER A 126 -37.73 -33.89 -63.45
N THR A 127 -38.61 -33.28 -62.65
CA THR A 127 -38.97 -31.84 -62.74
C THR A 127 -40.02 -31.46 -61.68
N ALA A 128 -40.04 -30.17 -61.36
CA ALA A 128 -40.75 -29.52 -60.27
C ALA A 128 -42.29 -29.53 -60.40
N ALA A 129 -43.00 -29.54 -59.26
CA ALA A 129 -43.88 -28.43 -58.86
C ALA A 129 -44.60 -28.74 -57.52
N SER A 130 -44.60 -27.70 -56.69
CA SER A 130 -45.31 -27.44 -55.44
C SER A 130 -46.78 -27.89 -55.35
N VAL A 131 -47.21 -28.39 -54.18
CA VAL A 131 -48.38 -27.87 -53.42
C VAL A 131 -48.20 -28.18 -51.92
N SER A 132 -47.98 -27.11 -51.15
CA SER A 132 -48.52 -26.77 -49.81
C SER A 132 -48.79 -27.83 -48.74
N ALA A 133 -48.10 -27.71 -47.59
CA ALA A 133 -48.65 -28.06 -46.27
C ALA A 133 -47.91 -27.31 -45.13
N PRO A 134 -48.22 -26.03 -44.86
CA PRO A 134 -47.56 -25.23 -43.82
C PRO A 134 -48.03 -25.59 -42.39
N ALA A 135 -48.61 -26.77 -42.16
CA ALA A 135 -49.15 -27.16 -40.86
C ALA A 135 -48.17 -28.00 -40.01
N ALA A 136 -47.23 -28.72 -40.64
CA ALA A 136 -46.26 -29.56 -39.91
C ALA A 136 -45.07 -28.76 -39.36
N ALA A 137 -44.68 -27.67 -40.04
CA ALA A 137 -43.59 -26.80 -39.59
C ALA A 137 -43.99 -25.94 -38.38
N THR A 138 -45.26 -25.54 -38.29
CA THR A 138 -45.76 -24.71 -37.17
C THR A 138 -46.01 -25.55 -35.91
N ALA A 139 -46.28 -26.85 -36.02
CA ALA A 139 -46.37 -27.75 -34.87
C ALA A 139 -44.99 -28.06 -34.26
N ILE A 140 -43.94 -28.16 -35.08
CA ILE A 140 -42.56 -28.32 -34.62
C ILE A 140 -42.02 -26.98 -34.08
N ALA A 141 -42.40 -25.84 -34.67
CA ALA A 141 -42.04 -24.51 -34.16
C ALA A 141 -42.78 -24.15 -32.85
N ALA A 142 -44.00 -24.65 -32.63
CA ALA A 142 -44.74 -24.45 -31.39
C ALA A 142 -44.30 -25.39 -30.26
N ALA A 143 -43.76 -26.57 -30.58
CA ALA A 143 -43.13 -27.48 -29.61
C ALA A 143 -41.67 -27.09 -29.26
N ALA A 144 -41.07 -26.14 -29.99
CA ALA A 144 -39.70 -25.64 -29.78
C ALA A 144 -39.61 -24.39 -28.87
N LYS A 145 -40.60 -24.14 -28.01
CA LYS A 145 -40.39 -23.44 -26.73
C LYS A 145 -40.21 -24.47 -25.61
N ALA A 146 -39.41 -25.50 -25.86
CA ALA A 146 -38.80 -26.24 -24.77
C ALA A 146 -37.95 -25.23 -24.00
N GLN A 147 -38.40 -24.83 -22.81
CA GLN A 147 -37.62 -23.97 -21.93
C GLN A 147 -36.26 -24.65 -21.73
N LEU A 148 -35.19 -24.03 -22.23
CA LEU A 148 -33.83 -24.53 -22.06
C LEU A 148 -33.62 -24.80 -20.56
N PRO A 149 -32.98 -25.91 -20.18
CA PRO A 149 -32.61 -26.17 -18.79
C PRO A 149 -31.94 -24.95 -18.16
N ILE A 150 -32.51 -24.46 -17.06
CA ILE A 150 -32.03 -23.28 -16.35
C ILE A 150 -31.08 -23.73 -15.24
N LEU A 151 -29.82 -23.32 -15.36
CA LEU A 151 -28.79 -23.49 -14.34
C LEU A 151 -28.73 -22.23 -13.48
N GLN A 152 -28.68 -22.41 -12.16
CA GLN A 152 -28.67 -21.29 -11.23
C GLN A 152 -27.26 -21.06 -10.69
N VAL A 153 -26.75 -19.85 -10.89
CA VAL A 153 -25.48 -19.40 -10.32
C VAL A 153 -25.79 -18.40 -9.21
N MET A 154 -25.49 -18.77 -7.98
CA MET A 154 -25.66 -17.86 -6.84
C MET A 154 -24.55 -16.81 -6.87
N VAL A 155 -24.93 -15.55 -6.70
CA VAL A 155 -24.03 -14.40 -6.57
C VAL A 155 -24.42 -13.60 -5.32
N GLY A 156 -23.45 -13.00 -4.62
CA GLY A 156 -23.74 -12.18 -3.44
C GLY A 156 -24.50 -10.89 -3.77
N GLY A 157 -24.41 -10.43 -5.01
CA GLY A 157 -25.12 -9.25 -5.52
C GLY A 157 -24.77 -8.97 -6.98
N GLU A 158 -25.31 -7.87 -7.51
CA GLU A 158 -25.08 -7.46 -8.90
C GLU A 158 -23.62 -7.10 -9.18
N GLU A 159 -22.88 -6.64 -8.16
CA GLU A 159 -21.45 -6.32 -8.27
C GLU A 159 -20.56 -7.55 -8.56
N GLU A 160 -20.99 -8.75 -8.16
CA GLU A 160 -20.25 -9.99 -8.41
C GLU A 160 -20.58 -10.62 -9.77
N LEU A 161 -21.61 -10.13 -10.46
CA LEU A 161 -22.06 -10.68 -11.75
C LEU A 161 -20.98 -10.62 -12.85
N PRO A 162 -20.19 -9.53 -13.00
CA PRO A 162 -19.07 -9.51 -13.94
C PRO A 162 -18.03 -10.60 -13.63
N ALA A 163 -17.68 -10.79 -12.36
CA ALA A 163 -16.72 -11.81 -11.95
C ALA A 163 -17.23 -13.23 -12.20
N ALA A 164 -18.52 -13.49 -11.92
CA ALA A 164 -19.15 -14.78 -12.20
C ALA A 164 -19.17 -15.08 -13.71
N ARG A 165 -19.52 -14.07 -14.52
CA ARG A 165 -19.49 -14.18 -15.99
C ARG A 165 -18.09 -14.43 -16.51
N ALA A 166 -17.07 -13.75 -15.99
CA ALA A 166 -15.68 -13.97 -16.38
C ALA A 166 -15.16 -15.36 -15.98
N ALA A 167 -15.55 -15.89 -14.81
CA ALA A 167 -15.25 -17.28 -14.44
C ALA A 167 -15.91 -18.28 -15.41
N ILE A 168 -17.14 -18.03 -15.85
CA ILE A 168 -17.80 -18.86 -16.88
C ILE A 168 -17.11 -18.69 -18.25
N GLN A 169 -16.69 -17.48 -18.61
CA GLN A 169 -15.94 -17.23 -19.85
C GLN A 169 -14.62 -18.00 -19.88
N PHE A 170 -13.97 -18.18 -18.72
CA PHE A 170 -12.77 -19.03 -18.61
C PHE A 170 -13.03 -20.46 -19.08
N ALA A 171 -14.21 -21.04 -18.80
CA ALA A 171 -14.57 -22.38 -19.27
C ALA A 171 -14.51 -22.52 -20.80
N TYR A 172 -14.76 -21.43 -21.54
CA TYR A 172 -14.75 -21.42 -23.00
C TYR A 172 -13.40 -21.03 -23.59
N THR A 173 -12.61 -20.24 -22.88
CA THR A 173 -11.41 -19.58 -23.42
C THR A 173 -10.11 -20.13 -22.83
N GLY A 174 -10.15 -20.75 -21.66
CA GLY A 174 -8.98 -21.12 -20.86
C GLY A 174 -8.12 -19.93 -20.43
N ARG A 175 -8.65 -18.70 -20.54
CA ARG A 175 -7.92 -17.46 -20.24
C ARG A 175 -8.73 -16.62 -19.28
N VAL A 176 -8.06 -16.10 -18.26
CA VAL A 176 -8.62 -15.04 -17.44
C VAL A 176 -8.44 -13.76 -18.24
N GLU A 177 -9.44 -13.42 -19.06
CA GLU A 177 -9.46 -12.11 -19.70
C GLU A 177 -9.56 -11.06 -18.61
N ALA A 178 -8.44 -10.40 -18.31
CA ALA A 178 -8.37 -9.24 -17.43
C ALA A 178 -9.06 -8.02 -18.08
N GLY A 179 -10.28 -8.20 -18.57
CA GLY A 179 -11.18 -7.19 -19.12
C GLY A 179 -11.66 -6.29 -17.98
N GLY A 180 -10.75 -5.49 -17.44
CA GLY A 180 -10.95 -4.71 -16.22
C GLY A 180 -9.70 -4.45 -15.37
N SER A 181 -8.49 -4.73 -15.86
CA SER A 181 -7.20 -4.10 -15.49
C SER A 181 -6.78 -3.90 -14.02
N GLY A 182 -7.33 -4.61 -13.03
CA GLY A 182 -6.90 -4.54 -11.63
C GLY A 182 -6.77 -5.90 -10.95
N ILE A 183 -6.06 -5.93 -9.83
CA ILE A 183 -5.87 -7.13 -8.99
C ILE A 183 -7.19 -7.52 -8.33
N ARG A 184 -8.03 -6.54 -7.97
CA ARG A 184 -9.31 -6.76 -7.30
C ARG A 184 -10.23 -7.63 -8.15
N GLU A 185 -10.36 -7.30 -9.43
CA GLU A 185 -11.22 -8.01 -10.38
C GLU A 185 -10.74 -9.45 -10.53
N VAL A 186 -9.44 -9.69 -10.64
CA VAL A 186 -8.87 -11.05 -10.74
C VAL A 186 -9.15 -11.87 -9.48
N LEU A 187 -9.04 -11.27 -8.29
CA LEU A 187 -9.37 -11.95 -7.03
C LEU A 187 -10.88 -12.25 -6.89
N GLN A 188 -11.75 -11.37 -7.40
CA GLN A 188 -13.19 -11.64 -7.45
C GLN A 188 -13.51 -12.80 -8.41
N VAL A 189 -12.88 -12.86 -9.58
CA VAL A 189 -13.00 -14.00 -10.51
C VAL A 189 -12.52 -15.28 -9.83
N ARG A 190 -11.39 -15.24 -9.12
CA ARG A 190 -10.89 -16.39 -8.34
C ARG A 190 -11.93 -16.88 -7.33
N ARG A 191 -12.56 -15.96 -6.57
CA ARG A 191 -13.59 -16.30 -5.59
C ARG A 191 -14.79 -16.99 -6.24
N GLN A 192 -15.27 -16.47 -7.37
CA GLN A 192 -16.37 -17.09 -8.13
C GLN A 192 -15.98 -18.44 -8.74
N ALA A 193 -14.75 -18.56 -9.26
CA ALA A 193 -14.22 -19.80 -9.80
C ALA A 193 -14.11 -20.89 -8.72
N ALA A 194 -13.63 -20.55 -7.53
CA ALA A 194 -13.59 -21.47 -6.39
C ALA A 194 -14.99 -21.92 -5.97
N TYR A 195 -15.95 -20.98 -5.89
CA TYR A 195 -17.35 -21.30 -5.60
C TYR A 195 -18.00 -22.21 -6.64
N LEU A 196 -17.68 -22.01 -7.92
CA LEU A 196 -18.15 -22.83 -9.04
C LEU A 196 -17.36 -24.14 -9.21
N GLN A 197 -16.28 -24.35 -8.45
CA GLN A 197 -15.36 -25.48 -8.64
C GLN A 197 -14.88 -25.56 -10.10
N MET A 198 -14.45 -24.42 -10.64
CA MET A 198 -13.97 -24.31 -12.02
C MET A 198 -12.51 -24.77 -12.11
N GLU A 199 -12.26 -25.89 -12.79
CA GLU A 199 -10.93 -26.50 -12.86
C GLU A 199 -9.90 -25.57 -13.54
N GLY A 200 -8.72 -25.39 -12.91
CA GLY A 200 -7.60 -24.60 -13.42
C GLY A 200 -7.79 -23.08 -13.43
N CYS A 201 -9.01 -22.58 -13.13
CA CYS A 201 -9.30 -21.14 -13.16
C CYS A 201 -8.71 -20.40 -11.95
N VAL A 202 -8.72 -21.02 -10.77
CA VAL A 202 -8.15 -20.44 -9.54
C VAL A 202 -6.65 -20.23 -9.70
N GLU A 203 -5.95 -21.25 -10.21
CA GLU A 203 -4.51 -21.23 -10.49
C GLU A 203 -4.17 -20.19 -11.56
N ALA A 204 -4.97 -20.10 -12.62
CA ALA A 204 -4.79 -19.09 -13.66
C ALA A 204 -4.97 -17.67 -13.12
N CYS A 205 -5.92 -17.44 -12.20
CA CYS A 205 -6.09 -16.15 -11.53
C CYS A 205 -4.87 -15.80 -10.67
N LEU A 206 -4.36 -16.74 -9.87
CA LEU A 206 -3.15 -16.53 -9.06
C LEU A 206 -1.91 -16.25 -9.92
N ALA A 207 -1.77 -16.95 -11.05
CA ALA A 207 -0.70 -16.70 -12.01
C ALA A 207 -0.81 -15.30 -12.64
N ALA A 208 -2.02 -14.84 -12.96
CA ALA A 208 -2.25 -13.50 -13.48
C ALA A 208 -1.90 -12.40 -12.45
N VAL A 209 -2.28 -12.57 -11.18
CA VAL A 209 -1.87 -11.64 -10.10
C VAL A 209 -0.35 -11.61 -9.97
N ARG A 210 0.30 -12.78 -9.95
CA ARG A 210 1.77 -12.88 -9.87
C ARG A 210 2.44 -12.18 -11.06
N GLU A 211 1.91 -12.34 -12.27
CA GLU A 211 2.41 -11.64 -13.46
C GLU A 211 2.27 -10.11 -13.35
N GLN A 212 1.16 -9.61 -12.82
CA GLN A 212 0.95 -8.17 -12.59
C GLN A 212 1.93 -7.61 -11.56
N LEU A 213 2.18 -8.34 -10.46
CA LEU A 213 3.19 -7.99 -9.46
C LEU A 213 4.60 -7.90 -10.08
N LEU A 214 4.98 -8.88 -10.90
CA LEU A 214 6.29 -8.91 -11.58
C LEU A 214 6.45 -7.78 -12.61
N LYS A 215 5.41 -7.49 -13.41
CA LYS A 215 5.43 -6.38 -14.38
C LYS A 215 5.61 -5.02 -13.71
N ALA A 216 4.99 -4.80 -12.55
CA ALA A 216 5.16 -3.57 -11.78
C ALA A 216 6.57 -3.44 -11.17
N GLY A 217 7.22 -4.56 -10.82
CA GLY A 217 8.58 -4.58 -10.28
C GLY A 217 9.70 -4.26 -11.29
N GLY A 218 9.42 -4.37 -12.60
CA GLY A 218 10.42 -4.13 -13.67
C GLY A 218 10.75 -2.67 -13.98
N GLY A 219 10.05 -1.70 -13.38
CA GLY A 219 10.20 -0.27 -13.68
C GLY A 219 11.27 0.49 -12.90
N GLY A 220 12.07 -0.18 -12.07
CA GLY A 220 12.85 0.48 -11.01
C GLY A 220 14.32 0.06 -10.85
N ALA A 221 14.97 -0.43 -11.92
CA ALA A 221 16.41 -0.73 -11.90
C ALA A 221 17.14 0.01 -13.03
N GLY A 222 17.15 1.35 -12.96
CA GLY A 222 18.02 2.19 -13.77
C GLY A 222 19.39 2.32 -13.12
N VAL A 223 20.28 1.38 -13.41
CA VAL A 223 21.71 1.53 -13.16
C VAL A 223 22.23 2.65 -14.06
N GLY A 224 22.92 3.62 -13.47
CA GLY A 224 23.43 4.79 -14.17
C GLY A 224 24.36 4.42 -15.33
N ALA A 225 24.09 5.01 -16.49
CA ALA A 225 25.08 5.21 -17.53
C ALA A 225 24.99 6.68 -17.98
N ALA A 226 26.01 7.44 -17.58
CA ALA A 226 26.26 8.77 -18.09
C ALA A 226 26.73 8.70 -19.55
N ALA A 227 26.12 9.50 -20.43
CA ALA A 227 26.79 10.11 -21.59
C ALA A 227 25.89 11.25 -22.11
N GLY A 228 26.42 12.47 -22.11
CA GLY A 228 25.72 13.64 -22.59
C GLY A 228 25.70 13.77 -24.11
N ALA A 229 24.72 14.52 -24.61
CA ALA A 229 24.88 15.42 -25.75
C ALA A 229 23.67 16.37 -25.82
N SER A 230 23.98 17.64 -26.06
CA SER A 230 23.10 18.79 -26.22
C SER A 230 22.10 18.67 -27.36
N ALA A 231 20.91 19.28 -27.22
CA ALA A 231 20.30 20.16 -28.23
C ALA A 231 19.03 20.82 -27.69
N SER A 232 18.96 22.15 -27.81
CA SER A 232 17.71 22.91 -27.77
C SER A 232 16.99 22.78 -29.10
N THR A 233 15.65 22.74 -29.13
CA THR A 233 14.79 23.62 -29.95
C THR A 233 13.31 23.30 -29.74
N ASN A 234 12.50 24.35 -29.75
CA ASN A 234 11.06 24.38 -29.56
C ASN A 234 10.27 23.69 -30.69
N ALA A 235 9.09 23.14 -30.39
CA ALA A 235 7.78 23.66 -30.84
C ALA A 235 6.63 22.61 -30.76
N GLY A 236 5.53 23.01 -30.12
CA GLY A 236 4.17 22.93 -30.69
C GLY A 236 3.34 21.64 -30.56
N GLY A 237 2.09 21.81 -30.09
CA GLY A 237 0.94 20.98 -30.49
C GLY A 237 0.35 20.09 -29.41
N GLY A 238 -0.80 20.47 -28.87
CA GLY A 238 -1.48 19.76 -27.79
C GLY A 238 -2.31 18.55 -28.20
N ALA A 239 -2.67 17.75 -27.21
CA ALA A 239 -3.95 17.05 -27.10
C ALA A 239 -4.09 16.57 -25.65
N ALA A 240 -5.24 16.82 -25.05
CA ALA A 240 -5.61 16.33 -23.74
C ALA A 240 -5.46 14.81 -23.70
N SER A 241 -4.48 14.33 -22.93
CA SER A 241 -4.42 12.93 -22.54
C SER A 241 -4.85 12.83 -21.10
N HIS A 242 -5.81 11.93 -20.88
CA HIS A 242 -6.33 11.50 -19.59
C HIS A 242 -5.26 11.63 -18.50
N ARG A 243 -5.62 12.33 -17.42
CA ARG A 243 -4.85 12.39 -16.18
C ARG A 243 -4.71 10.97 -15.66
N GLN A 244 -3.70 10.26 -16.13
CA GLN A 244 -3.33 8.93 -15.69
C GLN A 244 -2.93 9.11 -14.23
N MET A 245 -3.83 8.69 -13.33
CA MET A 245 -3.55 8.68 -11.90
C MET A 245 -2.21 7.95 -11.70
N PRO A 246 -1.33 8.44 -10.82
CA PRO A 246 -0.03 7.81 -10.61
C PRO A 246 -0.29 6.35 -10.25
N SER A 247 0.18 5.45 -11.10
CA SER A 247 0.00 4.00 -10.96
C SER A 247 0.43 3.60 -9.55
N SER A 248 -0.58 3.25 -8.73
CA SER A 248 -0.34 2.59 -7.47
C SER A 248 0.47 1.33 -7.78
N SER A 249 1.52 1.07 -7.01
CA SER A 249 2.30 -0.16 -7.19
C SER A 249 1.34 -1.35 -7.04
N ALA A 250 1.41 -2.32 -7.95
CA ALA A 250 0.52 -3.50 -7.95
C ALA A 250 0.47 -4.18 -6.57
N VAL A 251 1.60 -4.17 -5.83
CA VAL A 251 1.63 -4.71 -4.47
C VAL A 251 0.72 -3.94 -3.50
N LEU A 252 0.64 -2.61 -3.59
CA LEU A 252 -0.26 -1.80 -2.74
C LEU A 252 -1.73 -2.07 -3.06
N GLU A 253 -2.04 -2.29 -4.34
CA GLU A 253 -3.39 -2.66 -4.77
C GLU A 253 -3.79 -4.03 -4.21
N LEU A 254 -2.89 -5.02 -4.26
CA LEU A 254 -3.14 -6.35 -3.67
C LEU A 254 -3.51 -6.25 -2.19
N TYR A 255 -2.72 -5.50 -1.40
CA TYR A 255 -3.01 -5.29 0.02
C TYR A 255 -4.29 -4.50 0.26
N SER A 256 -4.68 -3.58 -0.64
CA SER A 256 -5.96 -2.87 -0.57
C SER A 256 -7.19 -3.76 -0.78
N CYS A 257 -6.99 -4.98 -1.30
CA CYS A 257 -8.03 -5.96 -1.58
C CYS A 257 -8.10 -7.07 -0.51
N SER A 258 -7.66 -6.80 0.73
CA SER A 258 -7.65 -7.80 1.80
C SER A 258 -9.04 -8.36 2.13
N ASP A 259 -10.11 -7.62 1.81
CA ASP A 259 -11.51 -8.03 1.98
C ASP A 259 -11.94 -9.20 1.06
N VAL A 260 -11.25 -9.41 -0.06
CA VAL A 260 -11.56 -10.46 -1.04
C VAL A 260 -10.54 -11.61 -1.04
N TRP A 261 -9.59 -11.60 -0.10
CA TRP A 261 -8.59 -12.65 0.02
C TRP A 261 -9.23 -13.97 0.49
N PRO A 262 -8.81 -15.12 -0.06
CA PRO A 262 -9.10 -16.40 0.58
C PRO A 262 -8.37 -16.49 1.93
N ASP A 263 -8.85 -17.38 2.80
CA ASP A 263 -8.12 -17.72 4.01
C ASP A 263 -6.76 -18.34 3.64
N PRO A 264 -5.63 -17.70 3.98
CA PRO A 264 -4.30 -18.24 3.69
C PRO A 264 -4.01 -19.58 4.40
N ALA A 265 -4.75 -19.91 5.46
CA ALA A 265 -4.64 -21.20 6.14
C ALA A 265 -5.24 -22.34 5.30
N GLU A 266 -6.23 -22.04 4.46
CA GLU A 266 -6.93 -23.02 3.62
C GLU A 266 -6.36 -23.07 2.19
N ASP A 267 -5.74 -21.98 1.71
CA ASP A 267 -5.12 -21.90 0.38
C ASP A 267 -3.59 -21.66 0.46
N ALA A 268 -2.84 -22.76 0.39
CA ALA A 268 -1.38 -22.72 0.39
C ALA A 268 -0.77 -21.99 -0.82
N ALA A 269 -1.44 -22.00 -1.98
CA ALA A 269 -0.95 -21.32 -3.18
C ALA A 269 -1.08 -19.80 -3.03
N PHE A 270 -2.18 -19.33 -2.43
CA PHE A 270 -2.35 -17.92 -2.08
C PHE A 270 -1.39 -17.49 -0.96
N ALA A 271 -1.17 -18.32 0.05
CA ALA A 271 -0.17 -18.03 1.10
C ALA A 271 1.25 -17.84 0.52
N ALA A 272 1.64 -18.67 -0.46
CA ALA A 272 2.90 -18.49 -1.17
C ALA A 272 2.95 -17.17 -1.96
N LEU A 273 1.85 -16.78 -2.62
CA LEU A 273 1.73 -15.49 -3.29
C LEU A 273 1.88 -14.32 -2.31
N LEU A 274 1.26 -14.39 -1.13
CA LEU A 274 1.39 -13.35 -0.09
C LEU A 274 2.83 -13.23 0.43
N THR A 275 3.57 -14.34 0.50
CA THR A 275 4.99 -14.33 0.89
C THR A 275 5.85 -13.55 -0.12
N GLU A 276 5.60 -13.76 -1.41
CA GLU A 276 6.25 -12.99 -2.49
C GLU A 276 5.81 -11.52 -2.48
N ALA A 277 4.52 -11.26 -2.32
CA ALA A 277 3.96 -9.92 -2.22
C ALA A 277 4.55 -9.14 -1.03
N LYS A 278 4.74 -9.79 0.13
CA LYS A 278 5.42 -9.21 1.30
C LYS A 278 6.83 -8.77 0.95
N THR A 279 7.58 -9.59 0.20
CA THR A 279 8.93 -9.24 -0.24
C THR A 279 8.93 -8.00 -1.14
N GLN A 280 7.98 -7.93 -2.08
CA GLN A 280 7.82 -6.76 -2.95
C GLN A 280 7.35 -5.51 -2.18
N LEU A 281 6.48 -5.66 -1.18
CA LEU A 281 6.00 -4.56 -0.34
C LEU A 281 7.16 -3.94 0.44
N VAL A 282 7.98 -4.80 1.05
CA VAL A 282 9.17 -4.38 1.80
C VAL A 282 10.18 -3.72 0.86
N ALA A 283 10.36 -4.24 -0.36
CA ALA A 283 11.22 -3.61 -1.37
C ALA A 283 10.67 -2.24 -1.83
N HIS A 284 9.35 -2.09 -1.98
CA HIS A 284 8.69 -0.84 -2.38
C HIS A 284 8.90 0.27 -1.35
N PHE A 285 8.74 -0.02 -0.06
CA PHE A 285 8.98 0.95 1.00
C PHE A 285 10.47 1.11 1.36
N GLY A 286 11.26 0.04 1.21
CA GLY A 286 12.70 -0.03 1.46
C GLY A 286 13.07 0.00 2.94
N ASP A 287 12.90 1.16 3.58
CA ASP A 287 13.30 1.41 4.96
C ASP A 287 12.49 2.52 5.64
N ALA A 288 12.52 2.53 6.97
CA ALA A 288 11.80 3.49 7.81
C ALA A 288 12.20 4.94 7.51
N LEU A 289 13.48 5.22 7.20
CA LEU A 289 13.91 6.57 6.88
C LEU A 289 13.35 7.04 5.53
N ALA A 290 13.29 6.18 4.52
CA ALA A 290 12.69 6.48 3.23
C ALA A 290 11.20 6.79 3.39
N VAL A 291 10.48 5.98 4.18
CA VAL A 291 9.07 6.19 4.51
C VAL A 291 8.84 7.54 5.21
N LEU A 292 9.61 7.85 6.25
CA LEU A 292 9.40 9.06 7.05
C LEU A 292 9.83 10.34 6.34
N ASN A 293 10.82 10.25 5.44
CA ASN A 293 11.42 11.41 4.78
C ASN A 293 10.92 11.66 3.35
N LYS A 294 10.22 10.73 2.68
CA LYS A 294 9.69 10.96 1.32
C LYS A 294 8.17 11.08 1.35
N GLN A 295 7.62 12.20 0.90
CA GLN A 295 6.19 12.49 0.93
C GLN A 295 5.34 11.36 0.29
N LYS A 296 5.73 10.89 -0.90
CA LYS A 296 5.01 9.83 -1.62
C LYS A 296 4.93 8.53 -0.80
N LEU A 297 6.04 8.09 -0.20
CA LEU A 297 6.07 6.86 0.61
C LEU A 297 5.34 7.04 1.94
N TYR A 298 5.43 8.22 2.55
CA TYR A 298 4.69 8.55 3.76
C TYR A 298 3.17 8.47 3.54
N ASP A 299 2.67 9.06 2.46
CA ASP A 299 1.23 9.03 2.12
C ASP A 299 0.76 7.60 1.81
N GLN A 300 1.56 6.84 1.06
CA GLN A 300 1.28 5.43 0.78
C GLN A 300 1.28 4.58 2.05
N MET A 301 2.22 4.82 2.98
CA MET A 301 2.26 4.15 4.27
C MET A 301 1.00 4.47 5.08
N ARG A 302 0.57 5.73 5.13
CA ARG A 302 -0.65 6.12 5.87
C ARG A 302 -1.93 5.53 5.32
N ALA A 303 -1.99 5.30 4.01
CA ALA A 303 -3.11 4.66 3.34
C ALA A 303 -3.07 3.12 3.41
N LEU A 304 -1.96 2.54 3.88
CA LEU A 304 -1.74 1.11 3.89
C LEU A 304 -2.75 0.41 4.83
N PRO A 305 -3.43 -0.65 4.37
CA PRO A 305 -4.28 -1.49 5.21
C PRO A 305 -3.50 -2.18 6.33
N VAL A 306 -4.25 -2.73 7.29
CA VAL A 306 -3.68 -3.42 8.46
C VAL A 306 -2.75 -4.55 8.04
N GLU A 307 -3.18 -5.38 7.10
CA GLU A 307 -2.44 -6.57 6.65
C GLU A 307 -1.10 -6.17 6.01
N GLY A 308 -1.08 -5.05 5.29
CA GLY A 308 0.16 -4.50 4.72
C GLY A 308 1.10 -3.94 5.78
N MET A 309 0.56 -3.24 6.79
CA MET A 309 1.37 -2.74 7.90
C MET A 309 1.92 -3.88 8.76
N GLU A 310 1.14 -4.94 9.00
CA GLU A 310 1.60 -6.15 9.67
C GLU A 310 2.74 -6.81 8.89
N ALA A 311 2.57 -7.01 7.57
CA ALA A 311 3.61 -7.58 6.72
C ALA A 311 4.91 -6.76 6.73
N LEU A 312 4.80 -5.42 6.74
CA LEU A 312 5.94 -4.51 6.81
C LEU A 312 6.67 -4.60 8.16
N LEU A 313 5.93 -4.56 9.27
CA LEU A 313 6.47 -4.62 10.62
C LEU A 313 6.99 -6.01 10.99
N GLU A 314 6.49 -7.08 10.40
CA GLU A 314 6.99 -8.43 10.64
C GLU A 314 8.36 -8.66 9.96
N SER A 315 8.63 -8.01 8.82
CA SER A 315 9.82 -8.26 8.01
C SER A 315 11.13 -7.73 8.61
N ASP A 316 12.15 -8.58 8.70
CA ASP A 316 13.52 -8.16 9.04
C ASP A 316 14.17 -7.28 7.96
N ASP A 317 13.73 -7.40 6.71
CA ASP A 317 14.29 -6.67 5.58
C ASP A 317 13.75 -5.25 5.47
N PHE A 318 12.71 -4.90 6.22
CA PHE A 318 12.28 -3.51 6.34
C PHE A 318 13.35 -2.72 7.09
N GLY A 319 14.17 -2.00 6.33
CA GLY A 319 15.40 -1.42 6.86
C GLY A 319 15.12 -0.33 7.89
N THR A 320 16.03 -0.15 8.84
CA THR A 320 15.94 0.95 9.80
C THR A 320 17.32 1.40 10.28
N ASP A 321 17.42 2.64 10.72
CA ASP A 321 18.58 3.16 11.43
C ASP A 321 18.53 2.83 12.93
N SER A 322 17.32 2.80 13.50
CA SER A 322 17.00 2.36 14.85
C SER A 322 15.54 1.90 14.92
N GLU A 323 15.20 0.97 15.81
CA GLU A 323 13.80 0.61 16.05
C GLU A 323 12.95 1.80 16.52
N SER A 324 13.55 2.85 17.06
CA SER A 324 12.87 4.13 17.33
C SER A 324 12.18 4.72 16.09
N SER A 325 12.77 4.59 14.90
CA SER A 325 12.16 5.05 13.64
C SER A 325 10.99 4.16 13.21
N VAL A 326 11.04 2.85 13.50
CA VAL A 326 9.93 1.92 13.24
C VAL A 326 8.74 2.21 14.17
N VAL A 327 9.01 2.51 15.44
CA VAL A 327 7.98 2.99 16.38
C VAL A 327 7.34 4.28 15.86
N LEU A 328 8.14 5.20 15.31
CA LEU A 328 7.61 6.43 14.72
C LEU A 328 6.75 6.15 13.47
N VAL A 329 7.15 5.23 12.59
CA VAL A 329 6.32 4.80 11.45
C VAL A 329 4.96 4.31 11.92
N LEU A 330 4.92 3.44 12.93
CA LEU A 330 3.65 2.94 13.47
C LEU A 330 2.84 4.06 14.17
N ALA A 331 3.50 4.97 14.88
CA ALA A 331 2.81 6.10 15.52
C ALA A 331 2.13 7.01 14.48
N GLU A 332 2.82 7.32 13.38
CA GLU A 332 2.28 8.11 12.26
C GLU A 332 1.13 7.39 11.56
N TRP A 333 1.22 6.06 11.40
CA TRP A 333 0.13 5.25 10.87
C TRP A 333 -1.08 5.21 11.80
N MET A 334 -0.87 5.01 13.11
CA MET A 334 -1.92 5.00 14.13
C MET A 334 -2.63 6.35 14.21
N ALA A 335 -1.90 7.46 14.08
CA ALA A 335 -2.49 8.79 14.04
C ALA A 335 -3.52 8.96 12.91
N ALA A 336 -3.39 8.20 11.81
CA ALA A 336 -4.34 8.20 10.70
C ALA A 336 -5.39 7.08 10.78
N ASN A 337 -5.06 5.92 11.35
CA ASN A 337 -5.88 4.70 11.26
C ASN A 337 -6.45 4.20 12.61
N HIS A 338 -6.22 4.91 13.72
CA HIS A 338 -6.72 4.48 15.04
C HIS A 338 -8.25 4.30 15.06
N SER A 339 -9.02 5.21 14.45
CA SER A 339 -10.49 5.12 14.42
C SER A 339 -11.02 3.97 13.56
N ARG A 340 -10.18 3.41 12.68
CA ARG A 340 -10.53 2.33 11.75
C ARG A 340 -10.04 0.95 12.21
N THR A 341 -9.34 0.89 13.34
CA THR A 341 -8.81 -0.35 13.90
C THR A 341 -9.50 -0.67 15.22
N ASP A 342 -9.61 -1.95 15.54
CA ASP A 342 -10.05 -2.40 16.85
C ASP A 342 -8.86 -2.57 17.82
N ALA A 343 -9.14 -2.85 19.09
CA ALA A 343 -8.11 -3.03 20.10
C ALA A 343 -7.25 -4.29 19.89
N ALA A 344 -7.80 -5.35 19.28
CA ALA A 344 -7.09 -6.60 19.05
C ALA A 344 -6.02 -6.42 17.96
N THR A 345 -6.39 -5.79 16.85
CA THR A 345 -5.51 -5.41 15.76
C THR A 345 -4.42 -4.46 16.23
N ARG A 346 -4.76 -3.44 17.03
CA ARG A 346 -3.73 -2.55 17.60
C ARG A 346 -2.73 -3.31 18.47
N ARG A 347 -3.18 -4.24 19.32
CA ARG A 347 -2.29 -5.10 20.12
C ARG A 347 -1.39 -5.96 19.24
N ARG A 348 -1.93 -6.53 18.16
CA ARG A 348 -1.15 -7.35 17.20
C ARG A 348 -0.03 -6.53 16.57
N LEU A 349 -0.35 -5.37 16.00
CA LEU A 349 0.61 -4.44 15.39
C LEU A 349 1.70 -3.99 16.39
N CYS A 350 1.29 -3.57 17.59
CA CYS A 350 2.24 -3.17 18.65
C CYS A 350 3.14 -4.34 19.08
N GLY A 351 2.63 -5.58 19.01
CA GLY A 351 3.37 -6.79 19.31
C GLY A 351 4.42 -7.17 18.27
N LEU A 352 4.48 -6.50 17.10
CA LEU A 352 5.52 -6.69 16.08
C LEU A 352 6.73 -5.77 16.27
N LEU A 353 6.67 -4.81 17.21
CA LEU A 353 7.76 -3.90 17.51
C LEU A 353 8.87 -4.58 18.31
N ARG A 354 10.12 -4.14 18.12
CA ARG A 354 11.30 -4.63 18.86
C ARG A 354 11.75 -3.59 19.87
N LEU A 355 10.89 -3.32 20.84
CA LEU A 355 11.05 -2.18 21.75
C LEU A 355 12.36 -2.18 22.54
N SER A 356 12.90 -3.36 22.89
CA SER A 356 14.19 -3.47 23.59
C SER A 356 15.39 -2.94 22.78
N GLN A 357 15.25 -2.82 21.45
CA GLN A 357 16.28 -2.29 20.55
C GLN A 357 16.09 -0.80 20.21
N CYS A 358 15.10 -0.13 20.83
CA CYS A 358 14.94 1.32 20.71
C CYS A 358 16.12 2.07 21.33
N SER A 359 16.32 3.32 20.90
CA SER A 359 17.31 4.21 21.51
C SER A 359 17.03 4.43 23.00
N ARG A 360 18.08 4.78 23.76
CA ARG A 360 17.96 5.13 25.19
C ARG A 360 16.95 6.27 25.42
N ALA A 361 16.88 7.22 24.50
CA ALA A 361 15.92 8.32 24.59
C ALA A 361 14.47 7.82 24.46
N TYR A 362 14.23 6.85 23.58
CA TYR A 362 12.92 6.24 23.46
C TYR A 362 12.54 5.43 24.71
N LEU A 363 13.45 4.59 25.19
CA LEU A 363 13.24 3.78 26.39
C LEU A 363 13.01 4.64 27.64
N GLY A 364 13.75 5.75 27.77
CA GLY A 364 13.71 6.62 28.96
C GLY A 364 12.65 7.71 28.94
N TRP A 365 12.19 8.16 27.76
CA TRP A 365 11.26 9.30 27.65
C TRP A 365 10.01 8.97 26.84
N VAL A 366 10.15 8.40 25.64
CA VAL A 366 9.01 8.19 24.73
C VAL A 366 8.09 7.07 25.20
N LEU A 367 8.64 5.89 25.53
CA LEU A 367 7.82 4.76 25.99
C LEU A 367 7.10 5.07 27.32
N PRO A 368 7.73 5.68 28.34
CA PRO A 368 7.02 6.13 29.54
C PRO A 368 5.90 7.14 29.24
N ALA A 369 6.10 8.07 28.30
CA ALA A 369 5.05 9.02 27.89
C ALA A 369 3.88 8.32 27.18
N LEU A 370 4.17 7.36 26.29
CA LEU A 370 3.15 6.55 25.61
C LEU A 370 2.39 5.67 26.60
N ALA A 371 3.09 5.07 27.56
CA ALA A 371 2.48 4.27 28.61
C ALA A 371 1.56 5.11 29.52
N ALA A 372 2.00 6.31 29.91
CA ALA A 372 1.18 7.26 30.64
C ALA A 372 -0.08 7.68 29.84
N ALA A 373 0.04 7.86 28.52
CA ALA A 373 -1.09 8.14 27.64
C ALA A 373 -2.07 6.96 27.57
N HIS A 374 -1.56 5.74 27.48
CA HIS A 374 -2.36 4.52 27.45
C HIS A 374 -3.14 4.33 28.76
N GLU A 375 -2.49 4.44 29.92
CA GLU A 375 -3.16 4.33 31.22
C GLU A 375 -4.24 5.40 31.42
N ALA A 376 -3.97 6.63 30.98
CA ALA A 376 -4.94 7.72 31.09
C ALA A 376 -6.13 7.54 30.14
N SER A 377 -5.93 6.97 28.95
CA SER A 377 -6.97 6.82 27.94
C SER A 377 -6.68 5.67 26.96
N PRO A 378 -6.93 4.40 27.35
CA PRO A 378 -6.57 3.20 26.58
C PRO A 378 -7.25 3.10 25.20
N GLY A 379 -8.39 3.77 25.05
CA GLY A 379 -9.18 3.79 23.80
C GLY A 379 -8.94 5.03 22.93
N SER A 380 -8.02 5.91 23.32
CA SER A 380 -7.73 7.14 22.57
C SER A 380 -6.60 6.95 21.57
N ALA A 381 -6.58 7.76 20.51
CA ALA A 381 -5.47 7.78 19.55
C ALA A 381 -4.12 8.13 20.21
N GLY A 382 -4.10 8.84 21.34
CA GLY A 382 -2.88 9.12 22.10
C GLY A 382 -2.39 7.95 22.95
N GLY A 383 -3.29 7.03 23.34
CA GLY A 383 -3.02 5.85 24.14
C GLY A 383 -2.96 4.55 23.32
N TRP A 384 -2.48 4.63 22.08
CA TRP A 384 -2.54 3.53 21.11
C TRP A 384 -1.62 2.34 21.46
N LEU A 385 -0.52 2.58 22.19
CA LEU A 385 0.44 1.54 22.58
C LEU A 385 -0.02 0.88 23.90
N PRO A 386 -0.38 -0.41 23.90
CA PRO A 386 -0.88 -1.11 25.09
C PRO A 386 0.26 -1.47 26.04
N MET A 387 0.78 -0.47 26.75
CA MET A 387 1.91 -0.56 27.65
C MET A 387 1.61 0.22 28.94
N THR A 388 1.98 -0.34 30.09
CA THR A 388 1.91 0.35 31.39
C THR A 388 3.22 1.06 31.72
N ARG A 389 3.22 2.00 32.68
CA ARG A 389 4.46 2.67 33.12
C ARG A 389 5.44 1.66 33.73
N ASP A 390 4.92 0.65 34.41
CA ASP A 390 5.73 -0.44 34.97
C ASP A 390 6.39 -1.24 33.85
N ASP A 391 5.66 -1.53 32.76
CA ASP A 391 6.24 -2.20 31.59
C ASP A 391 7.38 -1.38 30.97
N ALA A 392 7.16 -0.07 30.78
CA ALA A 392 8.18 0.83 30.24
C ALA A 392 9.43 0.89 31.13
N THR A 393 9.24 0.92 32.46
CA THR A 393 10.32 0.90 33.44
C THR A 393 11.10 -0.41 33.39
N CYS A 394 10.40 -1.55 33.42
CA CYS A 394 11.03 -2.86 33.31
C CYS A 394 11.77 -3.03 31.99
N LEU A 395 11.23 -2.52 30.88
CA LEU A 395 11.87 -2.62 29.56
C LEU A 395 13.15 -1.78 29.50
N LEU A 396 13.14 -0.57 30.06
CA LEU A 396 14.35 0.24 30.22
C LEU A 396 15.41 -0.51 31.04
N THR A 397 15.03 -1.06 32.21
CA THR A 397 15.95 -1.85 33.03
C THR A 397 16.52 -3.04 32.26
N TYR A 398 15.67 -3.79 31.56
CA TYR A 398 16.09 -4.91 30.71
C TYR A 398 17.08 -4.50 29.63
N SER A 399 16.80 -3.42 28.89
CA SER A 399 17.66 -2.94 27.80
C SER A 399 18.97 -2.34 28.30
N THR A 400 19.01 -1.81 29.53
CA THR A 400 20.23 -1.26 30.15
C THR A 400 21.03 -2.26 30.97
N ALA A 401 20.50 -3.46 31.22
CA ALA A 401 21.23 -4.50 31.93
C ALA A 401 22.54 -4.85 31.21
N MET A 402 23.60 -4.93 31.99
CA MET A 402 24.98 -5.06 31.52
C MET A 402 25.29 -6.50 31.12
N THR A 403 24.64 -7.47 31.74
CA THR A 403 24.93 -8.89 31.52
C THR A 403 23.74 -9.64 30.93
N VAL A 404 24.05 -10.69 30.15
CA VAL A 404 23.04 -11.64 29.66
C VAL A 404 22.37 -12.37 30.84
N GLN A 405 23.09 -12.60 31.94
CA GLN A 405 22.56 -13.23 33.15
C GLN A 405 21.49 -12.37 33.83
N GLU A 406 21.72 -11.05 33.98
CA GLU A 406 20.70 -10.12 34.49
C GLU A 406 19.44 -10.13 33.62
N ARG A 407 19.61 -10.09 32.29
CA ARG A 407 18.49 -10.16 31.34
C ARG A 407 17.74 -11.49 31.45
N PHE A 408 18.46 -12.60 31.62
CA PHE A 408 17.87 -13.92 31.78
C PHE A 408 17.09 -14.03 33.10
N ALA A 409 17.65 -13.54 34.21
CA ALA A 409 16.97 -13.49 35.51
C ALA A 409 15.67 -12.67 35.44
N MET A 410 15.69 -11.54 34.72
CA MET A 410 14.51 -10.70 34.54
C MET A 410 13.41 -11.37 33.70
N ARG A 411 13.74 -12.20 32.70
CA ARG A 411 12.74 -12.94 31.90
C ARG A 411 11.85 -13.88 32.72
N GLY A 412 12.25 -14.23 33.95
CA GLY A 412 11.43 -14.98 34.89
C GLY A 412 10.28 -14.18 35.52
N ASN A 413 10.26 -12.85 35.38
CA ASN A 413 9.23 -11.98 35.93
C ASN A 413 7.86 -12.23 35.26
N ALA A 414 6.81 -12.41 36.06
CA ALA A 414 5.46 -12.65 35.60
C ALA A 414 4.91 -11.54 34.67
N ALA A 415 5.29 -10.27 34.91
CA ALA A 415 4.88 -9.15 34.05
C ALA A 415 5.48 -9.29 32.63
N MET A 416 6.77 -9.64 32.54
CA MET A 416 7.48 -9.80 31.26
C MET A 416 7.00 -11.01 30.46
N ARG A 417 6.44 -12.04 31.11
CA ARG A 417 5.85 -13.20 30.43
C ARG A 417 4.59 -12.86 29.63
N LEU A 418 3.92 -11.77 29.96
CA LEU A 418 2.73 -11.29 29.25
C LEU A 418 3.09 -10.37 28.06
N TRP A 419 4.36 -9.98 27.93
CA TRP A 419 4.78 -9.12 26.83
C TRP A 419 4.78 -9.86 25.49
N PRO A 420 4.48 -9.18 24.38
CA PRO A 420 4.70 -9.72 23.06
C PRO A 420 6.16 -10.16 22.88
N ALA A 421 6.36 -11.36 22.35
CA ALA A 421 7.69 -11.97 22.23
C ALA A 421 8.70 -11.07 21.49
N ASN A 422 8.23 -10.33 20.48
CA ASN A 422 9.09 -9.48 19.66
C ASN A 422 9.61 -8.25 20.41
N TRP A 423 8.95 -7.78 21.47
CA TRP A 423 9.43 -6.64 22.26
C TRP A 423 10.85 -6.88 22.78
N LEU A 424 11.15 -8.13 23.13
CA LEU A 424 12.45 -8.59 23.64
C LEU A 424 13.31 -9.30 22.59
N SER A 425 12.94 -9.20 21.31
CA SER A 425 13.70 -9.80 20.22
C SER A 425 15.11 -9.22 20.17
N THR A 426 16.10 -10.09 20.00
CA THR A 426 17.50 -9.71 19.75
C THR A 426 17.82 -9.65 18.26
N GLN A 427 16.90 -10.11 17.40
CA GLN A 427 17.05 -10.10 15.95
C GLN A 427 16.90 -8.67 15.44
N ARG A 428 17.94 -8.12 14.83
CA ARG A 428 17.94 -6.75 14.31
C ARG A 428 17.37 -6.72 12.90
N ARG A 429 16.61 -5.68 12.58
CA ARG A 429 16.26 -5.37 11.20
C ARG A 429 17.50 -4.96 10.41
N ARG A 430 17.41 -5.06 9.09
CA ARG A 430 18.46 -4.60 8.16
C ARG A 430 18.81 -3.13 8.45
N GLN A 431 20.09 -2.85 8.63
CA GLN A 431 20.57 -1.47 8.77
C GLN A 431 20.41 -0.73 7.43
N CYS A 432 19.72 0.42 7.42
CA CYS A 432 19.44 1.17 6.20
C CYS A 432 20.48 2.22 5.84
N LEU A 433 21.42 2.50 6.75
CA LEU A 433 22.57 3.36 6.50
C LEU A 433 23.73 2.52 5.94
N THR A 434 24.40 3.02 4.91
CA THR A 434 25.62 2.40 4.35
C THR A 434 26.87 2.96 5.05
N ALA A 435 28.05 2.44 4.72
CA ALA A 435 29.32 2.96 5.23
C ALA A 435 29.55 4.45 4.85
N GLU A 436 29.08 4.85 3.67
CA GLU A 436 29.14 6.24 3.19
C GLU A 436 28.08 7.14 3.87
N GLY A 437 27.02 6.51 4.38
CA GLY A 437 25.88 7.17 4.98
C GLY A 437 24.79 7.51 3.95
N ARG A 438 23.74 8.18 4.43
CA ARG A 438 22.62 8.67 3.62
C ARG A 438 22.68 10.19 3.54
N GLU A 439 22.90 10.72 2.34
CA GLU A 439 22.97 12.16 2.09
C GLU A 439 21.58 12.76 1.84
N ILE A 440 21.29 13.86 2.52
CA ILE A 440 20.12 14.71 2.33
C ILE A 440 20.65 16.07 1.89
N SER A 441 20.42 16.44 0.63
CA SER A 441 20.89 17.73 0.12
C SER A 441 20.01 18.87 0.66
N PHE A 442 20.60 20.04 0.85
CA PHE A 442 19.85 21.25 1.21
C PHE A 442 20.30 22.45 0.39
N ASN A 443 19.42 23.45 0.28
CA ASN A 443 19.74 24.71 -0.37
C ASN A 443 18.97 25.89 0.24
N ALA A 444 19.49 27.10 0.06
CA ALA A 444 18.78 28.34 0.35
C ALA A 444 19.12 29.38 -0.72
N SER A 445 18.11 30.09 -1.23
CA SER A 445 18.32 31.11 -2.25
C SER A 445 18.90 32.39 -1.65
N LEU A 446 19.56 33.22 -2.46
CA LEU A 446 19.98 34.55 -2.01
C LEU A 446 18.82 35.39 -1.47
N ALA A 447 17.60 35.18 -1.98
CA ALA A 447 16.40 35.84 -1.44
C ALA A 447 16.09 35.38 -0.01
N ASP A 448 16.24 34.08 0.29
CA ASP A 448 16.05 33.53 1.64
C ASP A 448 17.11 34.07 2.60
N LEU A 449 18.38 34.12 2.16
CA LEU A 449 19.46 34.74 2.95
C LEU A 449 19.20 36.23 3.18
N THR A 450 18.72 36.95 2.16
CA THR A 450 18.41 38.38 2.27
C THR A 450 17.23 38.61 3.22
N LYS A 451 16.25 37.71 3.23
CA LYS A 451 15.12 37.76 4.15
C LYS A 451 15.56 37.48 5.59
N ALA A 452 16.45 36.51 5.79
CA ALA A 452 16.93 36.10 7.11
C ALA A 452 17.93 37.10 7.71
N PHE A 453 18.80 37.69 6.88
CA PHE A 453 19.97 38.45 7.34
C PHE A 453 20.03 39.90 6.82
N GLY A 454 19.17 40.28 5.87
CA GLY A 454 19.13 41.63 5.33
C GLY A 454 18.40 42.60 6.25
N GLY A 455 18.98 43.79 6.47
CA GLY A 455 18.34 44.85 7.27
C GLY A 455 18.16 44.52 8.76
N MET A 456 18.93 43.56 9.28
CA MET A 456 18.94 43.22 10.70
C MET A 456 19.31 44.44 11.55
N LYS A 457 18.58 44.65 12.65
CA LYS A 457 18.84 45.74 13.60
C LYS A 457 20.06 45.40 14.46
N SER A 458 20.76 46.42 14.98
CA SER A 458 21.85 46.22 15.94
C SER A 458 21.40 45.29 17.09
N TRP A 459 22.24 44.30 17.42
CA TRP A 459 21.97 43.26 18.43
C TRP A 459 20.83 42.28 18.12
N SER A 460 20.43 42.13 16.86
CA SER A 460 19.48 41.08 16.45
C SER A 460 20.19 39.83 15.87
N THR A 461 19.53 38.68 16.03
CA THR A 461 19.92 37.40 15.45
C THR A 461 18.96 37.05 14.33
N GLY A 462 19.51 36.79 13.14
CA GLY A 462 18.77 36.20 12.02
C GLY A 462 18.88 34.68 12.06
N ARG A 463 17.82 34.00 11.63
CA ARG A 463 17.79 32.54 11.43
C ARG A 463 17.42 32.22 10.00
N LEU A 464 18.13 31.26 9.43
CA LEU A 464 17.83 30.64 8.14
C LEU A 464 17.66 29.13 8.30
N ASP A 465 16.46 28.64 8.00
CA ASP A 465 16.17 27.22 7.85
C ASP A 465 16.34 26.83 6.36
N PRO A 466 17.37 26.05 5.99
CA PRO A 466 17.59 25.65 4.61
C PRO A 466 16.52 24.66 4.13
N ILE A 467 16.22 24.71 2.83
CA ILE A 467 15.29 23.82 2.15
C ILE A 467 15.97 22.48 1.88
N LEU A 468 15.47 21.41 2.49
CA LEU A 468 15.89 20.04 2.25
C LEU A 468 15.31 19.54 0.91
N ALA A 469 16.16 19.04 0.03
CA ALA A 469 15.77 18.50 -1.27
C ALA A 469 15.13 17.12 -1.12
N ASP A 470 14.09 16.86 -1.93
CA ASP A 470 13.37 15.58 -2.00
C ASP A 470 12.84 15.06 -0.64
N ALA A 471 12.68 15.98 0.33
CA ALA A 471 12.21 15.68 1.68
C ALA A 471 10.71 15.98 1.82
N ARG A 472 10.06 15.21 2.70
CA ARG A 472 8.66 15.38 3.12
C ARG A 472 8.46 16.76 3.76
N HIS A 473 9.40 17.17 4.60
CA HIS A 473 9.39 18.46 5.26
C HIS A 473 10.47 19.36 4.68
N VAL A 474 10.15 20.64 4.55
CA VAL A 474 11.01 21.64 3.92
C VAL A 474 12.27 21.88 4.74
N ASP A 475 12.18 21.85 6.08
CA ASP A 475 13.24 22.32 6.99
C ASP A 475 13.77 21.25 7.95
N HIS A 476 13.26 20.02 7.90
CA HIS A 476 13.68 18.95 8.82
C HIS A 476 13.52 17.55 8.23
N PHE A 477 14.22 16.60 8.83
CA PHE A 477 14.21 15.19 8.42
C PHE A 477 14.08 14.27 9.64
N ALA A 478 13.52 13.08 9.46
CA ALA A 478 13.42 12.07 10.50
C ALA A 478 14.68 11.19 10.56
N ALA A 479 15.20 10.94 11.76
CA ALA A 479 16.25 9.97 12.06
C ALA A 479 16.22 9.58 13.56
N GLN A 480 16.50 8.32 13.86
CA GLN A 480 16.48 7.71 15.19
C GLN A 480 15.15 7.93 15.95
N GLY A 481 14.04 7.98 15.21
CA GLY A 481 12.72 8.30 15.76
C GLY A 481 12.48 9.79 16.11
N TRP A 482 13.40 10.69 15.78
CA TRP A 482 13.24 12.13 16.02
C TRP A 482 13.25 12.90 14.72
N GLU A 483 12.67 14.10 14.73
CA GLU A 483 12.80 15.06 13.63
C GLU A 483 14.00 15.98 13.92
N TRP A 484 14.83 16.25 12.91
CA TRP A 484 16.06 17.01 13.03
C TRP A 484 16.04 18.19 12.06
N ASN A 485 16.17 19.39 12.61
CA ASN A 485 16.16 20.65 11.87
C ASN A 485 17.58 21.24 11.88
N PRO A 486 18.33 21.12 10.77
CA PRO A 486 19.55 21.90 10.58
C PRO A 486 19.18 23.35 10.27
N TYR A 487 19.90 24.31 10.83
CA TYR A 487 19.67 25.73 10.55
C TYR A 487 20.95 26.55 10.74
N VAL A 488 20.95 27.77 10.20
CA VAL A 488 22.04 28.74 10.28
C VAL A 488 21.57 29.96 11.05
N ASP A 489 22.29 30.33 12.11
CA ASP A 489 22.04 31.56 12.86
C ASP A 489 23.20 32.54 12.60
N CYS A 490 22.91 33.84 12.52
CA CYS A 490 23.93 34.88 12.38
C CYS A 490 23.51 36.09 13.19
N TRP A 491 24.43 36.63 13.99
CA TRP A 491 24.20 37.92 14.65
C TRP A 491 24.62 39.06 13.75
N THR A 492 24.03 40.23 13.98
CA THR A 492 24.22 41.41 13.13
C THR A 492 25.68 41.86 13.06
N SER A 493 26.44 41.72 14.16
CA SER A 493 27.84 42.13 14.29
C SER A 493 28.86 41.02 14.05
N ASP A 494 28.44 39.78 13.79
CA ASP A 494 29.38 38.67 13.78
C ASP A 494 30.16 38.59 12.48
N ALA A 495 31.45 38.30 12.62
CA ALA A 495 32.34 37.98 11.50
C ALA A 495 32.12 36.57 10.95
N ALA A 496 31.26 35.76 11.57
CA ALA A 496 30.95 34.41 11.14
C ALA A 496 29.49 34.05 11.46
N ALA A 497 28.91 33.13 10.68
CA ALA A 497 27.62 32.54 10.99
C ALA A 497 27.78 31.16 11.64
N ASP A 498 26.81 30.79 12.46
CA ASP A 498 26.78 29.53 13.20
C ASP A 498 25.97 28.48 12.46
N ILE A 499 26.35 27.22 12.59
CA ILE A 499 25.59 26.08 12.07
C ILE A 499 25.10 25.25 13.25
N TRP A 500 23.79 25.03 13.30
CA TRP A 500 23.14 24.33 14.40
C TRP A 500 22.23 23.21 13.91
N VAL A 501 21.98 22.27 14.81
CA VAL A 501 20.97 21.22 14.67
C VAL A 501 20.10 21.24 15.92
N ARG A 502 18.79 21.10 15.71
CA ARG A 502 17.79 21.01 16.78
C ARG A 502 16.93 19.76 16.59
N PRO A 503 16.76 18.94 17.64
CA PRO A 503 15.74 17.91 17.64
C PRO A 503 14.35 18.52 17.86
N ARG A 504 13.36 17.99 17.13
CA ARG A 504 11.95 18.31 17.21
C ARG A 504 11.18 17.04 17.55
N LEU A 505 10.14 17.19 18.37
CA LEU A 505 9.24 16.10 18.70
C LEU A 505 8.31 15.84 17.51
N PRO A 506 8.27 14.61 16.95
CA PRO A 506 7.37 14.29 15.85
C PRO A 506 5.91 14.54 16.18
N ALA A 507 5.13 14.94 15.17
CA ALA A 507 3.73 15.31 15.36
C ALA A 507 2.89 14.16 15.93
N ALA A 508 3.11 12.91 15.51
CA ALA A 508 2.39 11.76 16.03
C ALA A 508 2.68 11.45 17.51
N LEU A 509 3.82 11.92 18.04
CA LEU A 509 4.19 11.73 19.45
C LEU A 509 3.78 12.91 20.34
N ARG A 510 3.37 14.04 19.75
CA ARG A 510 2.75 15.14 20.49
C ARG A 510 1.37 14.69 20.94
N SER A 511 1.21 14.46 22.24
CA SER A 511 -0.04 14.01 22.84
C SER A 511 -1.21 14.90 22.38
N ARG A 512 -2.13 14.31 21.60
CA ARG A 512 -3.40 14.93 21.20
C ARG A 512 -4.50 14.68 22.24
N ALA A 513 -4.12 14.46 23.51
CA ALA A 513 -5.07 14.15 24.57
C ALA A 513 -5.79 15.41 25.06
N THR A 514 -7.00 15.21 25.57
CA THR A 514 -7.83 16.22 26.22
C THR A 514 -7.12 16.81 27.45
N ALA A 515 -7.44 18.05 27.78
CA ALA A 515 -6.67 19.04 28.54
C ALA A 515 -6.07 18.67 29.93
N GLY A 516 -6.28 17.47 30.46
CA GLY A 516 -5.74 17.02 31.76
C GLY A 516 -4.50 16.13 31.68
N ALA A 517 -4.55 15.04 30.91
CA ALA A 517 -3.45 14.08 30.79
C ALA A 517 -2.40 14.47 29.73
N ALA A 518 -2.80 15.26 28.73
CA ALA A 518 -1.87 15.80 27.73
C ALA A 518 -0.80 16.72 28.35
N ALA A 519 -1.15 17.49 29.38
CA ALA A 519 -0.22 18.46 29.99
C ALA A 519 1.01 17.76 30.59
N GLY A 520 0.82 16.64 31.30
CA GLY A 520 1.92 15.87 31.92
C GLY A 520 2.82 15.16 30.89
N ASN A 521 2.25 14.61 29.83
CA ASN A 521 3.01 13.91 28.79
C ASN A 521 3.84 14.86 27.92
N THR A 522 3.30 16.04 27.60
CA THR A 522 4.04 17.08 26.89
C THR A 522 5.20 17.61 27.74
N LEU A 523 5.00 17.79 29.06
CA LEU A 523 6.06 18.18 29.99
C LEU A 523 7.21 17.16 30.06
N LEU A 524 6.92 15.86 30.05
CA LEU A 524 7.95 14.82 30.08
C LEU A 524 8.79 14.81 28.79
N LEU A 525 8.16 15.00 27.64
CA LEU A 525 8.85 14.99 26.35
C LEU A 525 9.59 16.31 26.06
N ASP A 526 9.11 17.44 26.58
CA ASP A 526 9.82 18.74 26.51
C ASP A 526 11.14 18.72 27.32
N GLY A 527 11.23 17.82 28.30
CA GLY A 527 12.44 17.54 29.07
C GLY A 527 13.40 16.56 28.43
N ALA A 528 13.00 15.86 27.36
CA ALA A 528 13.71 14.71 26.86
C ALA A 528 15.12 15.05 26.37
N VAL A 529 16.07 14.17 26.70
CA VAL A 529 17.45 14.27 26.24
C VAL A 529 17.68 13.19 25.19
N VAL A 530 18.03 13.64 23.98
CA VAL A 530 18.18 12.79 22.80
C VAL A 530 19.64 12.75 22.36
N ALA A 531 20.09 11.57 21.95
CA ALA A 531 21.39 11.43 21.31
C ALA A 531 21.30 12.02 19.89
N VAL A 532 22.30 12.81 19.52
CA VAL A 532 22.44 13.31 18.15
C VAL A 532 22.86 12.14 17.27
N PRO A 533 22.16 11.89 16.15
CA PRO A 533 22.61 10.86 15.21
C PRO A 533 24.00 11.23 14.73
N ARG A 534 24.82 10.22 14.44
CA ARG A 534 26.09 10.47 13.75
C ARG A 534 25.75 11.11 12.42
N LEU A 535 26.05 12.39 12.29
CA LEU A 535 25.69 13.18 11.13
C LEU A 535 26.86 14.08 10.77
N ARG A 536 27.04 14.30 9.47
CA ARG A 536 27.99 15.26 8.91
C ARG A 536 27.20 16.33 8.17
N ILE A 537 27.47 17.59 8.47
CA ILE A 537 26.92 18.72 7.71
C ILE A 537 28.04 19.28 6.84
N THR A 538 27.75 19.43 5.56
CA THR A 538 28.68 19.97 4.58
C THR A 538 28.06 21.18 3.90
N VAL A 539 28.78 22.29 3.80
CA VAL A 539 28.38 23.46 3.03
C VAL A 539 29.30 23.57 1.81
N ARG A 540 28.70 23.71 0.63
CA ARG A 540 29.40 23.78 -0.66
C ARG A 540 29.30 25.20 -1.21
N GLY A 541 30.45 25.78 -1.55
CA GLY A 541 30.56 27.04 -2.28
C GLY A 541 30.81 26.81 -3.77
N ALA A 542 31.38 27.81 -4.45
CA ALA A 542 31.67 27.75 -5.88
C ALA A 542 32.85 26.81 -6.26
N GLY A 543 33.59 26.29 -5.28
CA GLY A 543 34.74 25.41 -5.50
C GLY A 543 34.39 23.91 -5.54
N VAL A 544 35.36 23.10 -5.99
CA VAL A 544 35.25 21.63 -6.06
C VAL A 544 35.22 20.98 -4.66
N HIS A 545 35.86 21.61 -3.68
CA HIS A 545 35.90 21.14 -2.30
C HIS A 545 34.81 21.79 -1.43
N PRO A 546 34.32 21.09 -0.40
CA PRO A 546 33.38 21.67 0.55
C PRO A 546 34.00 22.90 1.21
N SER A 547 33.24 23.99 1.26
CA SER A 547 33.68 25.25 1.87
C SER A 547 33.70 25.18 3.39
N TRP A 548 32.92 24.27 3.96
CA TRP A 548 32.95 23.91 5.37
C TRP A 548 32.36 22.50 5.58
N SER A 549 32.83 21.77 6.59
CA SER A 549 32.29 20.47 7.00
C SER A 549 32.47 20.26 8.50
N GLY A 550 31.40 19.81 9.18
CA GLY A 550 31.39 19.46 10.60
C GLY A 550 30.68 18.13 10.82
N ALA A 551 31.14 17.33 11.80
CA ALA A 551 30.54 16.04 12.11
C ALA A 551 30.27 15.85 13.61
N PHE A 552 29.13 15.25 13.94
CA PHE A 552 28.78 14.83 15.30
C PHE A 552 29.19 13.37 15.53
N GLY A 553 29.77 13.10 16.70
CA GLY A 553 30.38 11.81 17.04
C GLY A 553 29.39 10.71 17.42
N GLY A 554 28.13 11.06 17.69
CA GLY A 554 27.07 10.15 18.14
C GLY A 554 26.99 9.95 19.65
N SER A 555 27.95 10.48 20.42
CA SER A 555 27.90 10.59 21.88
C SER A 555 27.28 11.90 22.35
N ASP A 556 27.10 12.84 21.43
CA ASP A 556 26.51 14.14 21.71
C ASP A 556 25.04 13.98 22.09
N VAL A 557 24.62 14.68 23.13
CA VAL A 557 23.22 14.73 23.57
C VAL A 557 22.70 16.16 23.51
N ILE A 558 21.41 16.29 23.23
CA ILE A 558 20.69 17.57 23.16
C ILE A 558 19.36 17.41 23.87
N LYS A 559 18.96 18.40 24.67
CA LYS A 559 17.61 18.48 25.22
C LYS A 559 16.62 18.93 24.14
N ILE A 560 15.42 18.38 24.08
CA ILE A 560 14.36 18.89 23.22
C ILE A 560 14.17 20.41 23.45
N GLY A 561 14.04 21.15 22.35
CA GLY A 561 13.97 22.63 22.36
C GLY A 561 15.33 23.35 22.42
N ALA A 562 16.41 22.66 22.82
CA ALA A 562 17.76 23.18 22.72
C ALA A 562 18.37 22.89 21.34
N SER A 563 19.55 23.46 21.08
CA SER A 563 20.29 23.28 19.83
C SER A 563 21.75 22.96 20.11
N ARG A 564 22.41 22.29 19.18
CA ARG A 564 23.85 22.03 19.24
C ARG A 564 24.47 22.17 17.87
N GLY A 565 25.70 22.66 17.83
CA GLY A 565 26.28 23.15 16.58
C GLY A 565 27.69 23.65 16.75
N TRP A 566 28.15 24.33 15.71
CA TRP A 566 29.45 24.97 15.65
C TRP A 566 29.21 26.48 15.59
N ALA A 567 29.63 27.15 16.67
CA ALA A 567 29.74 28.60 16.66
C ALA A 567 30.83 29.00 15.65
N THR A 568 30.64 30.14 14.99
CA THR A 568 31.58 30.72 14.03
C THR A 568 31.99 29.76 12.89
N ALA A 569 31.07 28.91 12.44
CA ALA A 569 31.33 27.88 11.43
C ALA A 569 31.62 28.46 10.04
N LEU A 570 30.90 29.53 9.67
CA LEU A 570 30.95 30.11 8.34
C LEU A 570 31.52 31.54 8.42
N GLU A 571 32.82 31.70 8.20
CA GLU A 571 33.48 33.00 8.11
C GLU A 571 32.85 33.89 7.04
N LEU A 572 32.30 35.02 7.45
CA LEU A 572 31.67 36.00 6.58
C LEU A 572 32.67 37.08 6.23
N LYS A 573 32.61 37.58 4.99
CA LYS A 573 33.37 38.77 4.62
C LYS A 573 32.81 39.99 5.34
N GLU A 574 33.68 40.97 5.60
CA GLU A 574 33.25 42.29 6.04
C GLU A 574 32.29 42.88 5.01
N ALA A 575 31.23 43.52 5.50
CA ALA A 575 30.32 44.25 4.63
C ALA A 575 31.11 45.34 3.91
N PRO A 576 30.90 45.56 2.60
CA PRO A 576 31.49 46.72 1.94
C PRO A 576 31.07 47.97 2.72
N ALA A 577 32.05 48.74 3.20
CA ALA A 577 31.80 49.97 3.93
C ALA A 577 30.89 50.87 3.09
N ASP A 578 29.88 51.47 3.71
CA ASP A 578 29.13 52.57 3.11
C ASP A 578 30.17 53.63 2.72
N GLN A 579 30.52 53.72 1.44
CA GLN A 579 31.36 54.81 0.97
C GLN A 579 30.59 56.10 1.27
N PRO A 580 31.16 57.04 2.05
CA PRO A 580 30.53 58.33 2.19
C PRO A 580 30.41 58.94 0.79
N ALA A 581 29.20 59.37 0.44
CA ALA A 581 28.91 60.06 -0.81
C ALA A 581 29.71 61.37 -0.89
N GLY A 582 30.97 61.25 -1.33
CA GLY A 582 31.82 62.37 -1.70
C GLY A 582 31.61 62.67 -3.17
N GLY A 583 30.81 63.69 -3.47
CA GLY A 583 30.73 64.26 -4.82
C GLY A 583 29.33 64.65 -5.24
N THR A 584 29.04 65.94 -5.13
CA THR A 584 27.89 66.64 -5.71
C THR A 584 27.73 66.33 -7.21
N ALA A 585 26.71 65.56 -7.59
CA ALA A 585 26.13 65.60 -8.92
C ALA A 585 24.65 65.17 -8.85
N SER A 586 23.78 66.13 -9.11
CA SER A 586 22.33 66.00 -9.12
C SER A 586 21.87 65.02 -10.21
N GLY A 587 21.29 63.88 -9.80
CA GLY A 587 20.57 62.95 -10.65
C GLY A 587 19.82 61.92 -9.80
N PRO A 588 18.51 61.66 -10.01
CA PRO A 588 17.74 60.82 -9.10
C PRO A 588 17.85 59.35 -9.53
N THR A 589 19.00 58.70 -9.34
CA THR A 589 19.10 57.22 -9.39
C THR A 589 20.46 56.73 -8.85
N SER A 590 20.42 55.72 -7.97
CA SER A 590 21.52 54.91 -7.41
C SER A 590 22.34 55.55 -6.27
N GLY A 591 22.67 54.88 -5.15
CA GLY A 591 22.36 53.52 -4.72
C GLY A 591 22.81 53.32 -3.27
N SER A 592 21.84 53.25 -2.34
CA SER A 592 22.04 52.44 -1.14
C SER A 592 22.31 51.03 -1.63
N ALA A 593 23.43 50.41 -1.24
CA ALA A 593 23.66 49.00 -1.55
C ALA A 593 22.38 48.24 -1.15
N SER A 594 21.73 47.59 -2.12
CA SER A 594 20.51 46.84 -1.80
C SER A 594 20.87 45.83 -0.73
N SER A 595 20.00 45.63 0.26
CA SER A 595 20.25 44.66 1.35
C SER A 595 20.67 43.28 0.81
N SER A 596 20.15 42.92 -0.35
CA SER A 596 20.55 41.76 -1.15
C SER A 596 22.02 41.79 -1.59
N GLY A 597 22.53 42.91 -2.11
CA GLY A 597 23.92 43.07 -2.52
C GLY A 597 24.92 42.96 -1.35
N VAL A 598 24.57 43.51 -0.19
CA VAL A 598 25.38 43.38 1.03
C VAL A 598 25.44 41.93 1.49
N VAL A 599 24.30 41.24 1.55
CA VAL A 599 24.23 39.83 1.91
C VAL A 599 25.00 38.97 0.90
N ALA A 600 24.84 39.20 -0.40
CA ALA A 600 25.58 38.49 -1.44
C ALA A 600 27.12 38.64 -1.29
N ALA A 601 27.59 39.85 -0.99
CA ALA A 601 29.02 40.11 -0.77
C ALA A 601 29.56 39.38 0.46
N ARG A 602 28.85 39.44 1.59
CA ARG A 602 29.25 38.78 2.85
C ARG A 602 29.31 37.25 2.72
N TRP A 603 28.35 36.68 1.99
CA TRP A 603 28.19 35.23 1.83
C TRP A 603 28.86 34.66 0.57
N SER A 604 29.62 35.47 -0.18
CA SER A 604 30.10 35.12 -1.53
C SER A 604 30.91 33.81 -1.59
N ARG A 605 31.57 33.42 -0.48
CA ARG A 605 32.35 32.16 -0.38
C ARG A 605 31.47 30.92 -0.45
N TYR A 606 30.23 31.03 0.03
CA TYR A 606 29.29 29.92 0.19
C TYR A 606 28.17 29.93 -0.86
N LEU A 607 28.09 30.95 -1.71
CA LEU A 607 27.09 31.06 -2.76
C LEU A 607 27.58 30.41 -4.06
N LEU A 608 26.99 29.28 -4.42
CA LEU A 608 27.16 28.64 -5.72
C LEU A 608 26.65 29.57 -6.83
N CYS A 609 27.52 29.90 -7.78
CA CYS A 609 27.27 30.89 -8.84
C CYS A 609 26.74 32.25 -8.33
N GLY A 610 27.04 32.60 -7.08
CA GLY A 610 26.58 33.85 -6.46
C GLY A 610 25.08 33.91 -6.11
N VAL A 611 24.33 32.81 -6.27
CA VAL A 611 22.86 32.83 -6.19
C VAL A 611 22.24 31.96 -5.10
N ARG A 612 22.93 30.92 -4.63
CA ARG A 612 22.38 29.98 -3.64
C ARG A 612 23.43 29.40 -2.72
N LEU A 613 23.08 29.23 -1.45
CA LEU A 613 23.79 28.37 -0.52
C LEU A 613 23.38 26.93 -0.81
N THR A 614 24.32 26.00 -0.93
CA THR A 614 24.04 24.57 -1.04
C THR A 614 24.86 23.76 -0.06
N GLY A 615 24.38 22.58 0.25
CA GLY A 615 25.07 21.68 1.15
C GLY A 615 24.34 20.37 1.30
N SER A 616 24.77 19.57 2.27
CA SER A 616 24.11 18.33 2.61
C SER A 616 24.29 17.96 4.06
N VAL A 617 23.32 17.19 4.57
CA VAL A 617 23.38 16.46 5.83
C VAL A 617 23.54 14.98 5.51
N THR A 618 24.64 14.37 5.91
CA THR A 618 24.90 12.94 5.72
C THR A 618 24.71 12.20 7.04
N LEU A 619 23.70 11.33 7.12
CA LEU A 619 23.50 10.41 8.24
C LEU A 619 24.46 9.23 8.13
N LEU A 620 25.29 9.03 9.15
CA LEU A 620 26.36 8.04 9.16
C LEU A 620 25.98 6.83 10.00
N LEU A 621 26.60 5.70 9.69
CA LEU A 621 26.42 4.47 10.45
C LEU A 621 26.68 4.71 11.95
N PRO A 622 25.81 4.25 12.86
CA PRO A 622 26.16 4.21 14.28
C PRO A 622 27.46 3.40 14.49
N PRO A 623 28.23 3.69 15.56
CA PRO A 623 29.43 2.91 15.84
C PRO A 623 29.02 1.44 15.94
N LEU A 624 29.76 0.54 15.30
CA LEU A 624 29.62 -0.89 15.57
C LEU A 624 29.96 -1.08 17.04
N LEU A 625 28.93 -1.17 17.89
CA LEU A 625 29.11 -1.78 19.19
C LEU A 625 29.44 -3.23 18.89
N LEU A 626 30.75 -3.51 18.89
CA LEU A 626 31.28 -4.84 19.17
C LEU A 626 30.68 -5.23 20.53
N LEU A 627 29.57 -5.96 20.48
CA LEU A 627 29.00 -6.70 21.59
C LEU A 627 29.24 -8.17 21.31
#